data_AF-A0A8H6XH57-F1
#
_entry.id   AF-A0A8H6XH57-F1
#
_cell.length_a   1.000
_cell.length_b   1.000
_cell.length_c   1.000
_cell.angle_alpha   90.00
_cell.angle_beta   90.00
_cell.angle_gamma   90.00
#
_symmetry.space_group_name_H-M   'P 1'
#
loop_
_entity.id
_entity.type
_entity.pdbx_description
1 polymer ?
#
loop_
_entity_poly.entity_id
_entity_poly.type
_entity_poly.pdbx_seq_one_letter_code
_entity_poly.pdbx_strand_id
1 'polypeptide(L)'
;MAATFTSLNQSSDAITHAWDLAHLRGALAAQRDASQILKYLTTDNVASNMLLIAQKFGFEKWQYFGISYGTVLGATFAAMCPDKVERTLVDGVVDAEA
;
A
#
# COMPACT_ATOMS: atom_id res chain seq x y z
N MET A 1 -5.21 -17.65 -12.50
CA MET A 1 -6.40 -17.10 -11.81
C MET A 1 -6.48 -15.63 -12.13
N ALA A 2 -7.45 -15.20 -12.93
CA ALA A 2 -7.67 -13.78 -13.16
C ALA A 2 -8.36 -13.19 -11.92
N ALA A 3 -7.83 -12.09 -11.37
CA ALA A 3 -8.52 -11.35 -10.35
C ALA A 3 -9.76 -10.69 -10.98
N THR A 4 -10.94 -11.18 -10.65
CA THR A 4 -12.19 -10.53 -11.05
C THR A 4 -12.34 -9.26 -10.23
N PHE A 5 -12.21 -8.10 -10.88
CA PHE A 5 -12.55 -6.81 -10.28
C PHE A 5 -14.07 -6.65 -10.31
N THR A 6 -14.70 -6.51 -9.15
CA THR A 6 -16.11 -6.13 -9.06
C THR A 6 -16.22 -4.66 -9.43
N SER A 7 -16.95 -4.34 -10.51
CA SER A 7 -17.30 -2.96 -10.79
C SER A 7 -18.36 -2.51 -9.80
N LEU A 8 -18.07 -1.42 -9.09
CA LEU A 8 -18.97 -0.86 -8.07
C LEU A 8 -20.19 -0.15 -8.68
N ASN A 9 -20.17 0.11 -9.99
CA ASN A 9 -21.24 0.82 -10.72
C ASN A 9 -22.01 -0.11 -11.68
N GLN A 10 -22.04 -1.42 -11.43
CA GLN A 10 -22.75 -2.37 -12.29
C GLN A 10 -24.20 -2.61 -11.88
N SER A 11 -24.52 -2.50 -10.60
CA SER A 11 -25.85 -2.78 -10.06
C SER A 11 -26.04 -2.13 -8.68
N SER A 12 -27.28 -2.04 -8.21
CA SER A 12 -27.61 -1.44 -6.91
C SER A 12 -27.05 -2.21 -5.72
N ASP A 13 -26.77 -3.50 -5.89
CA ASP A 13 -26.19 -4.39 -4.89
C ASP A 13 -24.66 -4.55 -5.01
N ALA A 14 -24.02 -3.93 -6.01
CA ALA A 14 -22.59 -4.09 -6.27
C ALA A 14 -21.72 -3.68 -5.08
N ILE A 15 -22.10 -2.62 -4.36
CA ILE A 15 -21.39 -2.15 -3.16
C ILE A 15 -21.52 -3.19 -2.03
N THR A 16 -22.73 -3.70 -1.78
CA THR A 16 -22.97 -4.74 -0.77
C THR A 16 -22.17 -6.00 -1.08
N HIS A 17 -22.19 -6.44 -2.34
CA HIS A 17 -21.43 -7.62 -2.75
C HIS A 17 -19.91 -7.42 -2.61
N ALA A 18 -19.39 -6.23 -2.95
CA ALA A 18 -17.98 -5.90 -2.75
C ALA A 18 -17.61 -5.89 -1.25
N TRP A 19 -18.49 -5.36 -0.41
CA TRP A 19 -18.34 -5.35 1.05
C TRP A 19 -18.30 -6.75 1.64
N ASP A 20 -19.24 -7.62 1.28
CA ASP A 20 -19.30 -9.00 1.74
C ASP A 20 -18.06 -9.77 1.29
N LEU A 21 -17.64 -9.58 0.03
CA LEU A 21 -16.44 -10.20 -0.50
C LEU A 21 -15.18 -9.73 0.24
N ALA A 22 -15.10 -8.45 0.61
CA ALA A 22 -13.99 -7.92 1.42
C ALA A 22 -13.94 -8.57 2.81
N HIS A 23 -15.08 -8.73 3.48
CA HIS A 23 -15.17 -9.40 4.78
C HIS A 23 -14.77 -10.86 4.70
N LEU A 24 -15.30 -11.59 3.71
CA LEU A 24 -14.95 -13.01 3.51
C LEU A 24 -13.47 -13.18 3.20
N ARG A 25 -12.90 -12.32 2.35
CA ARG A 25 -11.45 -12.32 2.06
C ARG A 25 -10.63 -12.04 3.31
N GLY A 26 -11.04 -11.05 4.13
CA GLY A 26 -10.39 -10.73 5.40
C GLY A 26 -10.41 -11.91 6.37
N ALA A 27 -11.56 -12.56 6.56
CA ALA A 27 -11.69 -13.73 7.41
C ALA A 27 -10.82 -14.91 6.93
N LEU A 28 -10.82 -15.18 5.61
CA LEU A 28 -9.97 -16.22 5.02
C LEU A 28 -8.48 -15.91 5.12
N ALA A 29 -8.09 -14.64 5.02
CA ALA A 29 -6.71 -14.22 5.25
C ALA A 29 -6.31 -14.43 6.70
N ALA A 30 -7.15 -14.02 7.65
CA ALA A 30 -6.91 -14.21 9.09
C ALA A 30 -6.77 -15.68 9.47
N GLN A 31 -7.60 -16.57 8.91
CA GLN A 31 -7.47 -18.02 9.12
C GLN A 31 -6.13 -18.60 8.60
N ARG A 32 -5.50 -17.93 7.64
CA ARG A 32 -4.21 -18.33 7.05
C ARG A 32 -3.02 -17.60 7.65
N ASP A 33 -3.22 -16.73 8.63
CA ASP A 33 -2.18 -15.89 9.24
C ASP A 33 -1.44 -16.58 10.40
N ALA A 34 -0.96 -17.80 10.18
CA ALA A 34 -0.31 -18.60 11.23
C ALA A 34 0.93 -17.91 11.84
N SER A 35 1.64 -17.10 11.04
CA SER A 35 2.83 -16.34 11.47
C SER A 35 2.51 -14.96 12.05
N GLN A 36 1.24 -14.57 12.13
CA GLN A 36 0.81 -13.22 12.53
C GLN A 36 1.46 -12.10 11.69
N ILE A 37 1.69 -12.34 10.40
CA ILE A 37 2.34 -11.39 9.50
C ILE A 37 1.39 -10.26 9.09
N LEU A 38 0.07 -10.49 9.06
CA LEU A 38 -0.89 -9.52 8.52
C LEU A 38 -0.82 -8.15 9.23
N LYS A 39 -0.53 -8.12 10.54
CA LYS A 39 -0.37 -6.87 11.31
C LYS A 39 0.85 -6.02 10.90
N TYR A 40 1.79 -6.59 10.15
CA TYR A 40 2.98 -5.91 9.64
C TYR A 40 2.87 -5.55 8.15
N LEU A 41 1.81 -5.98 7.45
CA LEU A 41 1.57 -5.67 6.04
C LEU A 41 0.96 -4.27 5.88
N THR A 42 1.70 -3.26 6.30
CA THR A 42 1.26 -1.86 6.33
C THR A 42 2.19 -0.97 5.49
N THR A 43 1.67 0.14 4.96
CA THR A 43 2.43 1.03 4.08
C THR A 43 3.62 1.69 4.79
N ASP A 44 3.50 2.00 6.08
CA ASP A 44 4.58 2.52 6.93
C ASP A 44 5.69 1.49 7.16
N ASN A 45 5.37 0.20 7.27
CA ASN A 45 6.38 -0.86 7.32
C ASN A 45 7.14 -0.97 5.99
N VAL A 46 6.44 -0.86 4.85
CA VAL A 46 7.09 -0.83 3.53
C VAL A 46 7.98 0.41 3.39
N ALA A 47 7.53 1.59 3.83
CA ALA A 47 8.34 2.80 3.85
C ALA A 47 9.60 2.65 4.74
N SER A 48 9.46 2.05 5.91
CA SER A 48 10.59 1.74 6.79
C SER A 48 11.58 0.77 6.13
N ASN A 49 11.08 -0.19 5.35
CA ASN A 49 11.93 -1.11 4.59
C ASN A 49 12.69 -0.39 3.47
N MET A 50 12.10 0.60 2.80
CA MET A 50 12.81 1.44 1.83
C MET A 50 14.01 2.14 2.47
N LEU A 51 13.86 2.66 3.69
CA LEU A 51 14.97 3.26 4.45
C LEU A 51 16.07 2.24 4.76
N LEU A 52 15.69 1.03 5.22
CA LEU A 52 16.66 -0.03 5.51
C LEU A 52 17.43 -0.47 4.26
N ILE A 53 16.74 -0.54 3.11
CA ILE A 53 17.38 -0.80 1.82
C ILE A 53 18.38 0.32 1.50
N ALA A 54 17.96 1.59 1.59
CA ALA A 54 18.85 2.72 1.35
C ALA A 54 20.15 2.62 2.18
N GLN A 55 20.01 2.41 3.49
CA GLN A 55 21.12 2.27 4.42
C GLN A 55 22.01 1.07 4.09
N LYS A 56 21.41 -0.08 3.77
CA LYS A 56 22.16 -1.31 3.47
C LYS A 56 23.03 -1.19 2.22
N PHE A 57 22.58 -0.40 1.25
CA PHE A 57 23.31 -0.12 0.01
C PHE A 57 24.14 1.17 0.05
N GLY A 58 24.20 1.86 1.20
CA GLY A 58 25.04 3.06 1.40
C GLY A 58 24.48 4.34 0.78
N PHE A 59 23.18 4.38 0.46
CA PHE A 59 22.52 5.59 0.00
C PHE A 59 22.12 6.45 1.21
N GLU A 60 22.62 7.68 1.26
CA GLU A 60 22.27 8.63 2.33
C GLU A 60 20.82 9.12 2.24
N LYS A 61 20.30 9.21 1.01
CA LYS A 61 18.95 9.66 0.70
C LYS A 61 18.36 8.86 -0.46
N TRP A 62 17.04 8.84 -0.51
CA TRP A 62 16.24 8.04 -1.41
C TRP A 62 15.76 8.86 -2.61
N GLN A 63 15.87 8.28 -3.81
CA GLN A 63 15.27 8.80 -5.03
C GLN A 63 14.15 7.85 -5.46
N TYR A 64 12.92 8.35 -5.56
CA TYR A 64 11.73 7.53 -5.73
C TYR A 64 10.85 8.00 -6.87
N PHE A 65 10.32 7.03 -7.62
CA PHE A 65 9.22 7.23 -8.56
C PHE A 65 8.09 6.27 -8.21
N GLY A 66 6.92 6.82 -7.86
CA GLY A 66 5.75 6.05 -7.45
C GLY A 66 4.57 6.26 -8.38
N ILE A 67 3.89 5.17 -8.75
CA ILE A 67 2.67 5.19 -9.57
C ILE A 67 1.53 4.54 -8.78
N SER A 68 0.32 5.10 -8.86
CA SER A 68 -0.88 4.52 -8.24
C SER A 68 -0.68 4.34 -6.72
N TYR A 69 -0.76 3.12 -6.16
CA TYR A 69 -0.43 2.85 -4.75
C TYR A 69 0.95 3.39 -4.35
N GLY A 70 1.91 3.40 -5.29
CA GLY A 70 3.22 4.00 -5.09
C GLY A 70 3.18 5.48 -4.72
N THR A 71 2.10 6.21 -5.06
CA THR A 71 1.93 7.60 -4.64
C THR A 71 1.68 7.73 -3.14
N VAL A 72 0.84 6.85 -2.57
CA VAL A 72 0.66 6.75 -1.10
C VAL A 72 1.97 6.35 -0.45
N LEU A 73 2.65 5.32 -0.96
CA LEU A 73 3.92 4.86 -0.41
C LEU A 73 5.01 5.94 -0.44
N GLY A 74 5.13 6.68 -1.54
CA GLY A 74 6.07 7.79 -1.67
C GLY A 74 5.77 8.93 -0.69
N ALA A 75 4.49 9.27 -0.51
CA ALA A 75 4.06 10.26 0.47
C ALA A 75 4.31 9.79 1.91
N THR A 76 4.00 8.54 2.23
CA THR A 76 4.28 7.93 3.55
C THR A 76 5.78 7.96 3.86
N PHE A 77 6.64 7.57 2.92
CA PHE A 77 8.10 7.63 3.11
C PHE A 77 8.58 9.06 3.36
N ALA A 78 8.11 10.03 2.58
CA ALA A 78 8.47 11.43 2.75
C ALA A 78 8.01 12.02 4.09
N ALA A 79 6.84 11.59 4.59
CA ALA A 79 6.33 12.01 5.89
C ALA A 79 7.11 11.38 7.06
N MET A 80 7.49 10.11 6.96
CA MET A 80 8.21 9.40 8.02
C MET A 80 9.71 9.74 8.08
N CYS A 81 10.34 10.01 6.93
CA CYS A 81 11.79 10.19 6.81
C CYS A 81 12.14 11.39 5.91
N PRO A 82 11.68 12.62 6.24
CA PRO A 82 11.82 13.78 5.37
C PRO A 82 13.29 14.13 5.06
N ASP A 83 14.21 13.90 5.99
CA ASP A 83 15.65 14.13 5.82
C ASP A 83 16.33 13.10 4.90
N LYS A 84 15.64 11.99 4.62
CA LYS A 84 16.11 10.90 3.76
C LYS A 84 15.53 10.98 2.35
N VAL A 85 14.82 12.05 1.99
CA VAL A 85 14.34 12.27 0.63
C VAL A 85 15.36 13.10 -0.15
N GLU A 86 15.80 12.59 -1.30
CA GLU A 86 16.56 13.38 -2.28
C GLU A 86 15.61 13.93 -3.36
N ARG A 87 14.87 13.04 -4.03
CA ARG A 87 13.87 13.40 -5.04
C ARG A 87 12.73 12.39 -5.04
N THR A 88 11.49 12.89 -5.10
CA THR A 88 10.30 12.05 -5.21
C THR A 88 9.43 12.56 -6.36
N LEU A 89 9.05 11.63 -7.25
CA LEU A 89 8.06 11.85 -8.29
C LEU A 89 6.90 10.88 -8.06
N VAL A 90 5.67 11.39 -8.14
CA VAL A 90 4.45 10.59 -8.00
C VAL A 90 3.52 10.86 -9.18
N ASP A 91 2.94 9.80 -9.74
CA ASP A 91 2.05 9.85 -10.90
C ASP A 91 0.80 8.98 -10.68
N GLY A 92 -0.36 9.48 -11.10
CA GLY A 92 -1.66 8.89 -10.76
C GLY A 92 -1.92 8.92 -9.26
N VAL A 93 -1.90 10.13 -8.68
CA VAL A 93 -1.99 10.38 -7.23
C VAL A 93 -3.30 9.86 -6.66
N VAL A 94 -3.18 8.99 -5.65
CA VAL A 94 -4.30 8.52 -4.84
C VAL A 94 -4.55 9.53 -3.73
N ASP A 95 -5.81 9.94 -3.58
CA ASP A 95 -6.24 10.70 -2.41
C ASP A 95 -6.36 9.75 -1.21
N ALA A 96 -5.55 9.98 -0.18
CA ALA A 96 -5.49 9.14 1.02
C ALA A 96 -6.34 9.69 2.18
N GLU A 97 -6.95 10.86 2.01
CA GLU A 97 -7.81 11.51 3.02
C GLU A 97 -9.31 11.50 2.67
N ALA A 98 -9.65 11.08 1.44
CA ALA A 98 -11.02 11.02 0.92
C ALA A 98 -11.92 9.95 1.57
#